data_AF-A0A1F9BK82-F1
#
_entry.id   AF-A0A1F9BK82-F1
#
_cell.length_a   1.000
_cell.length_b   1.000
_cell.length_c   1.000
_cell.angle_alpha   90.00
_cell.angle_beta   90.00
_cell.angle_gamma   90.00
#
_symmetry.space_group_name_H-M   'P 1'
#
loop_
_entity.id
_entity.type
_entity.pdbx_description
1 polymer ?
#
loop_
_entity_poly.entity_id
_entity_poly.type
_entity_poly.pdbx_seq_one_letter_code
_entity_poly.pdbx_strand_id
1 'polypeptide(L)'
;MTMKWKILGAVFAALTIMTSGAYADYLAGTNTTNYGFQAYQVPNQNNRPYWDGNSSDSSNPYPATIGNFLTKTGWFATHENTYSPHLTNPQWWGRNNANGAADPNMYFVQTQPYSQVQMLVEVAGLENFNSFGWYYVAGGSPVTTQIFSGLITEPAQALVHITLPSGVHNYGFYLGVDSDKDGHINNYYYMQSAYNSSDRNNQHFAVFRPIPGSNDAQRFPNTFFIGAEDLPLGSSDKDYNDMVVRVTNLNVPIPGSLLLLGTGLLGLGLAGFRRRKKIKP
;
A
#
# COMPACT_ATOMS: atom_id res chain seq x y z
N MET A 1 -54.24 -3.76 -8.51
CA MET A 1 -52.89 -3.99 -9.05
C MET A 1 -51.85 -3.71 -7.96
N THR A 2 -51.79 -4.50 -6.87
CA THR A 2 -51.44 -3.84 -5.58
C THR A 2 -50.60 -4.60 -4.54
N MET A 3 -50.14 -5.83 -4.76
CA MET A 3 -49.30 -6.51 -3.74
C MET A 3 -48.12 -7.33 -4.28
N LYS A 4 -48.23 -7.89 -5.50
CA LYS A 4 -47.16 -8.71 -6.11
C LYS A 4 -45.93 -7.88 -6.51
N TRP A 5 -46.12 -6.62 -6.90
CA TRP A 5 -45.03 -5.73 -7.31
C TRP A 5 -44.23 -5.15 -6.13
N LYS A 6 -44.84 -5.00 -4.95
CA LYS A 6 -44.16 -4.50 -3.75
C LYS A 6 -43.19 -5.53 -3.13
N ILE A 7 -43.50 -6.83 -3.25
CA ILE A 7 -42.65 -7.92 -2.75
C ILE A 7 -41.47 -8.18 -3.70
N LEU A 8 -41.71 -8.11 -5.02
CA LEU A 8 -40.63 -8.23 -6.02
C LEU A 8 -39.63 -7.06 -5.90
N GLY A 9 -40.13 -5.85 -5.65
CA GLY A 9 -39.29 -4.67 -5.40
C GLY A 9 -38.44 -4.78 -4.13
N ALA A 10 -38.97 -5.38 -3.05
CA ALA A 10 -38.22 -5.58 -1.80
C ALA A 10 -37.13 -6.67 -1.92
N VAL A 11 -37.36 -7.72 -2.71
CA VAL A 11 -36.34 -8.76 -2.98
C VAL A 11 -35.25 -8.23 -3.92
N PHE A 12 -35.61 -7.43 -4.93
CA PHE A 12 -34.62 -6.74 -5.77
C PHE A 12 -33.81 -5.70 -4.99
N ALA A 13 -34.43 -4.95 -4.08
CA ALA A 13 -33.75 -4.01 -3.19
C ALA A 13 -32.82 -4.73 -2.20
N ALA A 14 -33.21 -5.90 -1.68
CA ALA A 14 -32.36 -6.70 -0.79
C ALA A 14 -31.18 -7.37 -1.52
N LEU A 15 -31.34 -7.74 -2.80
CA LEU A 15 -30.23 -8.27 -3.62
C LEU A 15 -29.27 -7.19 -4.12
N THR A 16 -29.73 -5.94 -4.30
CA THR A 16 -28.89 -4.82 -4.78
C THR A 16 -28.03 -4.18 -3.68
N ILE A 17 -28.23 -4.52 -2.40
CA ILE A 17 -27.43 -3.98 -1.29
C ILE A 17 -26.13 -4.78 -1.04
N MET A 18 -25.90 -5.91 -1.74
CA MET A 18 -24.70 -6.74 -1.50
C MET A 18 -23.47 -6.38 -2.34
N THR A 19 -23.51 -5.36 -3.19
CA THR A 19 -22.29 -4.79 -3.78
C THR A 19 -21.80 -3.65 -2.90
N SER A 20 -21.33 -3.96 -1.70
CA SER A 20 -20.44 -3.02 -1.01
C SER A 20 -19.17 -2.95 -1.86
N GLY A 21 -18.91 -1.77 -2.43
CA GLY A 21 -17.63 -1.50 -3.09
C GLY A 21 -16.52 -1.87 -2.11
N ALA A 22 -15.58 -2.68 -2.58
CA ALA A 22 -14.45 -3.11 -1.77
C ALA A 22 -13.63 -1.90 -1.34
N TYR A 23 -13.74 -1.51 -0.07
CA TYR A 23 -12.88 -0.50 0.52
C TYR A 23 -11.52 -1.14 0.79
N ALA A 24 -10.55 -0.92 -0.08
CA ALA A 24 -9.14 -1.22 0.22
C ALA A 24 -8.55 -0.10 1.08
N ASP A 25 -7.56 -0.42 1.91
CA ASP A 25 -6.84 0.61 2.67
C ASP A 25 -6.34 1.68 1.70
N TYR A 26 -6.39 2.93 2.14
CA TYR A 26 -5.98 4.05 1.33
C TYR A 26 -4.86 4.83 2.00
N LEU A 27 -3.97 5.36 1.16
CA LEU A 27 -2.91 6.24 1.61
C LEU A 27 -3.49 7.63 1.92
N ALA A 28 -3.12 8.16 3.07
CA ALA A 28 -3.40 9.51 3.53
C ALA A 28 -2.09 10.20 3.92
N GLY A 29 -2.14 11.52 4.11
CA GLY A 29 -0.99 12.23 4.63
C GLY A 29 -1.25 13.68 4.97
N THR A 30 -0.24 14.54 4.86
CA THR A 30 -0.36 15.97 5.15
C THR A 30 -1.44 16.57 4.27
N ASN A 31 -2.43 17.26 4.85
CA ASN A 31 -3.50 18.01 4.17
C ASN A 31 -3.77 17.57 2.70
N THR A 32 -4.74 16.69 2.50
CA THR A 32 -5.07 16.07 1.21
C THR A 32 -5.47 17.05 0.09
N THR A 33 -5.67 18.33 0.38
CA THR A 33 -5.81 19.35 -0.67
C THR A 33 -4.49 19.67 -1.37
N ASN A 34 -3.37 19.48 -0.68
CA ASN A 34 -2.03 19.83 -1.16
C ASN A 34 -1.17 18.62 -1.51
N TYR A 35 -1.57 17.42 -1.09
CA TYR A 35 -0.86 16.17 -1.36
C TYR A 35 -1.83 15.13 -1.91
N GLY A 36 -1.32 14.28 -2.80
CA GLY A 36 -2.10 13.26 -3.46
C GLY A 36 -1.32 12.51 -4.51
N PHE A 37 -2.00 11.58 -5.19
CA PHE A 37 -1.43 10.84 -6.30
C PHE A 37 -1.29 11.72 -7.54
N GLN A 38 -0.04 11.97 -7.92
CA GLN A 38 0.35 12.70 -9.12
C GLN A 38 0.48 11.74 -10.31
N ALA A 39 0.32 12.28 -11.51
CA ALA A 39 0.66 11.53 -12.72
C ALA A 39 2.16 11.21 -12.73
N TYR A 40 2.50 10.02 -13.23
CA TYR A 40 3.88 9.74 -13.62
C TYR A 40 4.29 10.72 -14.71
N GLN A 41 5.50 11.26 -14.60
CA GLN A 41 6.22 11.77 -15.76
C GLN A 41 7.41 10.83 -15.95
N VAL A 42 7.72 10.49 -17.19
CA VAL A 42 8.83 9.57 -17.51
C VAL A 42 10.09 10.06 -16.78
N PRO A 43 10.83 9.20 -16.07
CA PRO A 43 12.05 9.60 -15.38
C PRO A 43 13.03 10.17 -16.40
N ASN A 44 13.19 11.49 -16.41
CA ASN A 44 14.28 12.14 -17.11
C ASN A 44 14.72 13.38 -16.35
N GLN A 45 16.04 13.54 -16.34
CA GLN A 45 16.77 14.44 -15.49
C GLN A 45 16.31 15.87 -15.75
N ASN A 46 15.64 16.49 -14.77
CA ASN A 46 15.54 17.96 -14.58
C ASN A 46 14.13 18.59 -14.55
N ASN A 47 13.07 17.85 -14.19
CA ASN A 47 11.91 18.44 -13.50
C ASN A 47 11.29 17.40 -12.55
N ARG A 48 12.04 17.21 -11.47
CA ARG A 48 12.36 15.94 -10.82
C ARG A 48 11.45 15.70 -9.61
N PRO A 49 10.60 14.67 -9.59
CA PRO A 49 9.95 14.28 -8.35
C PRO A 49 11.00 13.86 -7.33
N TYR A 50 10.68 13.95 -6.03
CA TYR A 50 11.68 13.76 -4.96
C TYR A 50 12.41 12.41 -4.97
N TRP A 51 11.90 11.42 -5.70
CA TRP A 51 12.39 10.05 -5.81
C TRP A 51 13.25 9.76 -7.05
N ASP A 52 13.58 10.77 -7.87
CA ASP A 52 14.28 10.57 -9.15
C ASP A 52 15.82 10.73 -9.10
N GLY A 53 16.37 10.65 -7.89
CA GLY A 53 17.79 10.82 -7.58
C GLY A 53 18.72 9.94 -8.42
N ASN A 54 19.98 10.35 -8.55
CA ASN A 54 20.92 9.60 -9.39
C ASN A 54 21.61 8.50 -8.58
N SER A 55 21.07 7.29 -8.67
CA SER A 55 21.59 6.07 -8.06
C SER A 55 23.12 5.93 -8.14
N SER A 56 23.72 5.62 -7.01
CA SER A 56 25.12 5.25 -6.84
C SER A 56 25.34 3.73 -6.92
N ASP A 57 24.27 2.94 -6.75
CA ASP A 57 24.27 1.48 -6.76
C ASP A 57 24.28 0.86 -8.17
N SER A 58 24.17 1.70 -9.21
CA SER A 58 24.20 1.25 -10.59
C SER A 58 25.45 1.71 -11.34
N SER A 59 25.99 0.81 -12.17
CA SER A 59 27.07 1.16 -13.10
C SER A 59 26.55 2.14 -14.16
N ASN A 60 26.88 3.42 -13.99
CA ASN A 60 26.77 4.54 -14.93
C ASN A 60 26.88 4.07 -16.41
N PRO A 61 25.92 4.40 -17.31
CA PRO A 61 25.24 5.71 -17.38
C PRO A 61 23.71 5.76 -17.21
N TYR A 62 23.07 4.65 -16.83
CA TYR A 62 21.61 4.64 -16.77
C TYR A 62 21.09 4.85 -15.34
N PRO A 63 20.06 5.68 -15.13
CA PRO A 63 19.48 5.87 -13.80
C PRO A 63 18.82 4.58 -13.31
N ALA A 64 18.97 4.28 -12.02
CA ALA A 64 18.40 3.11 -11.36
C ALA A 64 17.42 3.49 -10.24
N THR A 65 16.53 4.45 -10.48
CA THR A 65 15.52 4.85 -9.47
C THR A 65 14.44 3.79 -9.28
N ILE A 66 13.66 3.88 -8.20
CA ILE A 66 12.41 3.12 -8.05
C ILE A 66 11.50 3.29 -9.28
N GLY A 67 11.44 4.49 -9.85
CA GLY A 67 10.66 4.72 -11.06
C GLY A 67 11.14 3.89 -12.25
N ASN A 68 12.46 3.76 -12.40
CA ASN A 68 13.07 2.89 -13.42
C ASN A 68 12.78 1.42 -13.14
N PHE A 69 12.85 0.99 -11.87
CA PHE A 69 12.48 -0.36 -11.46
C PHE A 69 11.02 -0.65 -11.80
N LEU A 70 10.08 0.21 -11.42
CA LEU A 70 8.65 -0.03 -11.62
C LEU A 70 8.25 -0.10 -13.10
N THR A 71 8.90 0.68 -13.96
CA THR A 71 8.58 0.75 -15.39
C THR A 71 9.46 -0.15 -16.27
N LYS A 72 10.42 -0.88 -15.69
CA LYS A 72 11.43 -1.67 -16.41
C LYS A 72 12.19 -0.82 -17.44
N THR A 73 12.69 0.33 -16.99
CA THR A 73 13.48 1.28 -17.81
C THR A 73 14.83 1.55 -17.14
N GLY A 74 15.64 2.45 -17.71
CA GLY A 74 16.95 2.81 -17.15
C GLY A 74 17.86 1.60 -17.00
N TRP A 75 18.60 1.52 -15.89
CA TRP A 75 19.46 0.38 -15.59
C TRP A 75 18.69 -0.94 -15.49
N PHE A 76 17.43 -0.89 -15.03
CA PHE A 76 16.58 -2.07 -14.88
C PHE A 76 16.08 -2.66 -16.21
N ALA A 77 16.22 -1.96 -17.34
CA ALA A 77 15.77 -2.45 -18.65
C ALA A 77 16.47 -3.75 -19.07
N THR A 78 17.77 -3.85 -18.78
CA THR A 78 18.61 -5.02 -19.11
C THR A 78 19.02 -5.82 -17.87
N HIS A 79 18.77 -5.32 -16.66
CA HIS A 79 19.05 -6.04 -15.43
C HIS A 79 18.16 -7.29 -15.31
N GLU A 80 18.74 -8.42 -14.91
CA GLU A 80 18.08 -9.74 -14.87
C GLU A 80 16.97 -9.84 -13.82
N ASN A 81 16.72 -8.78 -13.04
CA ASN A 81 15.62 -8.73 -12.10
C ASN A 81 14.26 -8.96 -12.81
N THR A 82 13.68 -10.13 -12.55
CA THR A 82 12.40 -10.61 -13.09
C THR A 82 11.18 -10.10 -12.31
N TYR A 83 11.39 -9.35 -11.23
CA TYR A 83 10.34 -8.92 -10.29
C TYR A 83 9.84 -7.50 -10.52
N SER A 84 10.48 -6.76 -11.43
CA SER A 84 9.95 -5.49 -11.91
C SER A 84 8.51 -5.68 -12.43
N PRO A 85 7.55 -4.84 -12.02
CA PRO A 85 6.15 -4.99 -12.43
C PRO A 85 5.86 -4.56 -13.87
N HIS A 86 6.77 -3.83 -14.53
CA HIS A 86 6.58 -3.29 -15.88
C HIS A 86 5.30 -2.44 -15.98
N LEU A 87 5.15 -1.45 -15.08
CA LEU A 87 4.03 -0.52 -15.09
C LEU A 87 4.20 0.49 -16.23
N THR A 88 3.12 0.80 -16.94
CA THR A 88 3.16 1.69 -18.10
C THR A 88 3.17 3.17 -17.69
N ASN A 89 2.43 3.53 -16.64
CA ASN A 89 2.28 4.93 -16.20
C ASN A 89 1.81 5.00 -14.73
N PRO A 90 2.60 4.57 -13.73
CA PRO A 90 2.15 4.54 -12.34
C PRO A 90 1.95 5.94 -11.75
N GLN A 91 0.98 6.12 -10.86
CA GLN A 91 0.90 7.36 -10.07
C GLN A 91 1.86 7.29 -8.88
N TRP A 92 2.31 8.44 -8.39
CA TRP A 92 3.16 8.54 -7.20
C TRP A 92 2.57 9.53 -6.20
N TRP A 93 2.77 9.32 -4.90
CA TRP A 93 2.26 10.21 -3.85
C TRP A 93 3.23 11.35 -3.56
N GLY A 94 2.72 12.58 -3.60
CA GLY A 94 3.48 13.77 -3.24
C GLY A 94 2.64 15.03 -3.37
N ARG A 95 3.30 16.19 -3.29
CA ARG A 95 2.63 17.49 -3.36
C ARG A 95 1.96 17.71 -4.73
N ASN A 96 0.76 18.29 -4.72
CA ASN A 96 -0.08 18.64 -5.87
C ASN A 96 0.50 19.83 -6.67
N ASN A 97 1.75 19.73 -7.13
CA ASN A 97 2.38 20.67 -8.06
C ASN A 97 3.29 19.91 -9.04
N ALA A 98 3.55 20.50 -10.21
CA ALA A 98 4.51 19.94 -11.15
C ALA A 98 5.87 19.79 -10.41
N ASN A 99 6.34 18.54 -10.31
CA ASN A 99 7.59 18.13 -9.65
C ASN A 99 7.51 18.01 -8.11
N GLY A 100 6.32 17.75 -7.58
CA GLY A 100 5.98 17.80 -6.15
C GLY A 100 7.00 17.32 -5.12
N ALA A 101 7.02 18.03 -4.00
CA ALA A 101 7.77 17.66 -2.80
C ALA A 101 7.21 16.39 -2.15
N ALA A 102 8.07 15.68 -1.42
CA ALA A 102 7.64 14.57 -0.60
C ALA A 102 6.62 15.01 0.47
N ASP A 103 5.68 14.13 0.79
CA ASP A 103 4.80 14.30 1.93
C ASP A 103 5.51 13.77 3.17
N PRO A 104 5.89 14.60 4.16
CA PRO A 104 6.63 14.14 5.34
C PRO A 104 5.77 13.28 6.30
N ASN A 105 4.46 13.19 6.09
CA ASN A 105 3.53 12.55 7.02
C ASN A 105 2.59 11.58 6.30
N MET A 106 3.15 10.61 5.57
CA MET A 106 2.35 9.58 4.90
C MET A 106 1.98 8.45 5.85
N TYR A 107 0.74 7.95 5.76
CA TYR A 107 0.27 6.78 6.49
C TYR A 107 -0.92 6.14 5.77
N PHE A 108 -1.20 4.88 6.06
CA PHE A 108 -2.36 4.15 5.58
C PHE A 108 -3.51 4.23 6.59
N VAL A 109 -4.73 4.34 6.08
CA VAL A 109 -5.95 4.17 6.85
C VAL A 109 -6.52 2.78 6.57
N GLN A 110 -6.59 1.96 7.61
CA GLN A 110 -7.06 0.60 7.56
C GLN A 110 -8.57 0.54 7.34
N THR A 111 -8.99 -0.10 6.26
CA THR A 111 -10.36 -0.49 5.99
C THR A 111 -10.52 -2.00 5.85
N GLN A 112 -9.41 -2.74 5.72
CA GLN A 112 -9.37 -4.20 5.72
C GLN A 112 -8.41 -4.74 6.78
N PRO A 113 -8.72 -5.88 7.43
CA PRO A 113 -7.82 -6.47 8.42
C PRO A 113 -6.56 -7.12 7.82
N TYR A 114 -6.49 -7.37 6.51
CA TYR A 114 -5.42 -8.17 5.90
C TYR A 114 -4.75 -7.48 4.71
N SER A 115 -3.43 -7.59 4.66
CA SER A 115 -2.61 -7.16 3.52
C SER A 115 -1.55 -8.21 3.20
N GLN A 116 -1.30 -8.46 1.92
CA GLN A 116 -0.14 -9.23 1.49
C GLN A 116 1.01 -8.25 1.22
N VAL A 117 2.17 -8.51 1.81
CA VAL A 117 3.37 -7.71 1.60
C VAL A 117 4.43 -8.60 0.96
N GLN A 118 4.98 -8.15 -0.17
CA GLN A 118 6.05 -8.84 -0.87
C GLN A 118 7.22 -7.89 -1.04
N MET A 119 8.41 -8.32 -0.62
CA MET A 119 9.65 -7.71 -1.07
C MET A 119 9.87 -8.07 -2.55
N LEU A 120 10.09 -7.05 -3.39
CA LEU A 120 10.29 -7.23 -4.83
C LEU A 120 11.75 -7.13 -5.22
N VAL A 121 12.47 -6.18 -4.62
CA VAL A 121 13.90 -6.04 -4.78
C VAL A 121 14.49 -5.31 -3.57
N GLU A 122 15.75 -5.60 -3.28
CA GLU A 122 16.64 -4.82 -2.44
C GLU A 122 17.87 -4.53 -3.30
N VAL A 123 18.14 -3.26 -3.60
CA VAL A 123 19.25 -2.81 -4.46
C VAL A 123 20.05 -1.78 -3.68
N ALA A 124 20.73 -2.21 -2.61
CA ALA A 124 21.53 -1.31 -1.77
C ALA A 124 22.89 -1.93 -1.44
N GLY A 125 23.90 -1.09 -1.28
CA GLY A 125 25.17 -1.50 -0.65
C GLY A 125 25.02 -2.02 0.80
N LEU A 126 23.87 -1.78 1.44
CA LEU A 126 23.52 -2.22 2.81
C LEU A 126 22.44 -3.32 2.86
N GLU A 127 22.20 -4.06 1.77
CA GLU A 127 21.16 -5.11 1.65
C GLU A 127 21.09 -6.17 2.78
N ASN A 128 22.16 -6.35 3.54
CA ASN A 128 22.20 -7.31 4.66
C ASN A 128 21.74 -6.71 6.00
N PHE A 129 21.43 -5.42 6.03
CA PHE A 129 21.22 -4.63 7.26
C PHE A 129 19.84 -3.98 7.33
N ASN A 130 19.04 -4.03 6.26
CA ASN A 130 17.71 -3.45 6.28
C ASN A 130 16.66 -4.44 6.79
N SER A 131 15.78 -3.96 7.65
CA SER A 131 14.57 -4.64 8.09
C SER A 131 13.36 -3.82 7.70
N PHE A 132 12.25 -4.49 7.41
CA PHE A 132 11.02 -3.82 7.01
C PHE A 132 9.85 -4.31 7.84
N GLY A 133 8.99 -3.38 8.23
CA GLY A 133 7.81 -3.71 9.01
C GLY A 133 6.77 -2.62 8.96
N TRP A 134 5.70 -2.82 9.73
CA TRP A 134 4.64 -1.84 9.89
C TRP A 134 4.59 -1.33 11.32
N TYR A 135 4.00 -0.16 11.51
CA TYR A 135 3.82 0.43 12.83
C TYR A 135 2.46 1.12 12.92
N TYR A 136 2.02 1.33 14.16
CA TYR A 136 0.94 2.26 14.48
C TYR A 136 1.40 3.17 15.62
N VAL A 137 0.65 4.23 15.90
CA VAL A 137 1.01 5.18 16.96
C VAL A 137 0.14 4.95 18.19
N ALA A 138 0.77 4.68 19.33
CA ALA A 138 0.11 4.58 20.62
C ALA A 138 0.81 5.49 21.63
N GLY A 139 0.04 6.31 22.36
CA GLY A 139 0.61 7.22 23.36
C GLY A 139 1.60 8.26 22.81
N GLY A 140 1.59 8.52 21.49
CA GLY A 140 2.50 9.44 20.82
C GLY A 140 3.80 8.80 20.30
N SER A 141 3.96 7.48 20.41
CA SER A 141 5.15 6.76 19.93
C SER A 141 4.78 5.64 18.95
N PRO A 142 5.63 5.36 17.95
CA PRO A 142 5.46 4.19 17.09
C PRO A 142 5.57 2.88 17.87
N VAL A 143 4.66 1.96 17.59
CA VAL A 143 4.73 0.55 18.00
C VAL A 143 4.90 -0.29 16.75
N THR A 144 6.03 -0.98 16.64
CA THR A 144 6.51 -1.64 15.41
C THR A 144 6.25 -3.14 15.42
N THR A 145 5.97 -3.70 14.25
CA THR A 145 5.95 -5.14 13.98
C THR A 145 6.77 -5.41 12.72
N GLN A 146 7.82 -6.22 12.85
CA GLN A 146 8.68 -6.58 11.74
C GLN A 146 8.01 -7.60 10.82
N ILE A 147 8.19 -7.43 9.51
CA ILE A 147 7.73 -8.35 8.46
C ILE A 147 8.94 -9.10 7.90
N PHE A 148 10.00 -8.36 7.57
CA PHE A 148 11.23 -8.85 6.98
C PHE A 148 12.41 -8.49 7.90
N SER A 149 13.22 -9.48 8.27
CA SER A 149 14.53 -9.28 8.90
C SER A 149 15.60 -9.07 7.84
N GLY A 150 16.73 -8.47 8.20
CA GLY A 150 17.89 -8.39 7.31
C GLY A 150 18.36 -9.75 6.78
N LEU A 151 19.10 -9.68 5.68
CA LEU A 151 19.60 -10.80 4.86
C LEU A 151 18.48 -11.54 4.08
N ILE A 152 17.70 -10.78 3.30
CA ILE A 152 16.78 -11.36 2.33
C ILE A 152 17.39 -11.22 0.94
N THR A 153 18.08 -12.26 0.49
CA THR A 153 18.78 -12.29 -0.80
C THR A 153 17.86 -12.64 -1.98
N GLU A 154 16.57 -12.85 -1.75
CA GLU A 154 15.56 -13.26 -2.75
C GLU A 154 14.22 -12.62 -2.40
N PRO A 155 13.34 -12.27 -3.35
CA PRO A 155 12.07 -11.64 -3.02
C PRO A 155 11.21 -12.51 -2.11
N ALA A 156 11.14 -12.09 -0.84
CA ALA A 156 10.34 -12.74 0.18
C ALA A 156 8.89 -12.26 0.11
N GLN A 157 7.96 -13.20 0.26
CA GLN A 157 6.54 -12.92 0.38
C GLN A 157 6.06 -13.23 1.80
N ALA A 158 5.30 -12.31 2.38
CA ALA A 158 4.65 -12.49 3.66
C ALA A 158 3.16 -12.12 3.55
N LEU A 159 2.28 -13.00 4.02
CA LEU A 159 0.91 -12.61 4.31
C LEU A 159 0.89 -11.96 5.69
N VAL A 160 0.48 -10.69 5.78
CA VAL A 160 0.55 -9.91 7.01
C VAL A 160 -0.87 -9.58 7.49
N HIS A 161 -1.13 -9.91 8.75
CA HIS A 161 -2.32 -9.43 9.44
C HIS A 161 -1.93 -8.15 10.19
N ILE A 162 -2.42 -7.01 9.71
CA ILE A 162 -2.22 -5.74 10.40
C ILE A 162 -3.30 -5.64 11.47
N THR A 163 -2.94 -5.93 12.72
CA THR A 163 -3.87 -5.89 13.85
C THR A 163 -3.70 -4.59 14.62
N LEU A 164 -4.64 -3.66 14.45
CA LEU A 164 -4.65 -2.39 15.17
C LEU A 164 -5.46 -2.49 16.48
N PRO A 165 -5.03 -1.81 17.56
CA PRO A 165 -5.84 -1.68 18.76
C PRO A 165 -7.19 -1.02 18.48
N SER A 166 -8.17 -1.25 19.36
CA SER A 166 -9.49 -0.62 19.25
C SER A 166 -9.39 0.90 19.18
N GLY A 167 -10.03 1.50 18.17
CA GLY A 167 -10.01 2.95 17.93
C GLY A 167 -8.77 3.47 17.18
N VAL A 168 -7.80 2.61 16.87
CA VAL A 168 -6.67 2.92 15.99
C VAL A 168 -6.99 2.40 14.60
N HIS A 169 -6.93 3.29 13.61
CA HIS A 169 -7.20 2.95 12.21
C HIS A 169 -6.06 3.31 11.28
N ASN A 170 -4.97 3.89 11.81
CA ASN A 170 -3.86 4.36 11.01
C ASN A 170 -2.63 3.52 11.30
N TYR A 171 -1.91 3.17 10.23
CA TYR A 171 -0.62 2.51 10.30
C TYR A 171 0.33 3.08 9.25
N GLY A 172 1.62 2.87 9.41
CA GLY A 172 2.61 3.17 8.38
C GLY A 172 3.59 2.02 8.25
N PHE A 173 4.50 2.14 7.29
CA PHE A 173 5.65 1.25 7.18
C PHE A 173 6.90 1.92 7.73
N TYR A 174 7.83 1.10 8.19
CA TYR A 174 9.13 1.54 8.64
C TYR A 174 10.23 0.70 7.98
N LEU A 175 11.40 1.32 7.89
CA LEU A 175 12.66 0.71 7.49
C LEU A 175 13.57 0.81 8.70
N GLY A 176 13.97 -0.33 9.25
CA GLY A 176 14.99 -0.39 10.28
C GLY A 176 16.33 -0.61 9.61
N VAL A 177 17.27 0.30 9.83
CA VAL A 177 18.62 0.23 9.26
C VAL A 177 19.56 -0.19 10.39
N ASP A 178 20.11 -1.38 10.24
CA ASP A 178 21.19 -1.89 11.07
C ASP A 178 22.51 -1.23 10.63
N SER A 179 23.37 -0.92 11.60
CA SER A 179 24.69 -0.33 11.32
C SER A 179 25.84 -1.14 11.90
N ASP A 180 25.59 -2.32 12.46
CA ASP A 180 26.64 -3.24 12.87
C ASP A 180 26.45 -4.66 12.32
N LYS A 181 27.53 -5.45 12.35
CA LYS A 181 27.54 -6.83 11.84
C LYS A 181 26.79 -7.80 12.75
N ASP A 182 26.25 -7.32 13.87
CA ASP A 182 25.67 -8.12 14.94
C ASP A 182 24.13 -8.06 14.96
N GLY A 183 23.48 -7.33 14.05
CA GLY A 183 22.02 -7.34 13.95
C GLY A 183 21.32 -6.17 14.65
N HIS A 184 22.04 -5.17 15.17
CA HIS A 184 21.43 -4.10 15.96
C HIS A 184 20.87 -2.98 15.11
N ILE A 185 19.55 -2.85 15.08
CA ILE A 185 18.89 -1.72 14.42
C ILE A 185 19.30 -0.42 15.13
N ASN A 186 20.12 0.38 14.46
CA ASN A 186 20.64 1.64 14.99
C ASN A 186 19.74 2.82 14.60
N ASN A 187 18.92 2.66 13.58
CA ASN A 187 17.98 3.70 13.17
C ASN A 187 16.68 3.13 12.58
N TYR A 188 15.60 3.89 12.74
CA TYR A 188 14.33 3.64 12.07
C TYR A 188 13.93 4.87 11.27
N TYR A 189 13.59 4.65 10.00
CA TYR A 189 12.86 5.63 9.20
C TYR A 189 11.41 5.19 9.06
N TYR A 190 10.50 6.11 9.36
CA TYR A 190 9.06 5.92 9.32
C TYR A 190 8.45 6.73 8.16
N MET A 191 7.37 6.22 7.56
CA MET A 191 6.60 6.98 6.57
C MET A 191 6.09 8.32 7.10
N GLN A 192 5.92 8.45 8.41
CA GLN A 192 5.73 9.73 9.09
C GLN A 192 7.07 10.18 9.70
N SER A 193 7.81 10.99 8.95
CA SER A 193 9.16 11.45 9.27
C SER A 193 9.31 12.09 10.65
N ALA A 194 8.25 12.70 11.18
CA ALA A 194 8.26 13.28 12.52
C ALA A 194 8.58 12.28 13.64
N TYR A 195 8.40 10.97 13.40
CA TYR A 195 8.74 9.90 14.33
C TYR A 195 10.17 9.36 14.18
N ASN A 196 10.91 9.77 13.16
CA ASN A 196 12.31 9.38 13.03
C ASN A 196 13.10 9.96 14.21
N SER A 197 14.12 9.25 14.68
CA SER A 197 15.03 9.76 15.72
C SER A 197 15.98 10.82 15.16
N SER A 198 16.34 10.68 13.88
CA SER A 198 17.13 11.57 13.06
C SER A 198 16.38 11.91 11.77
N ASP A 199 16.79 12.95 11.05
CA ASP A 199 16.20 13.29 9.74
C ASP A 199 14.68 13.53 9.72
N ARG A 200 14.14 14.14 10.79
CA ARG A 200 12.70 14.28 11.09
C ARG A 200 11.85 15.07 10.10
N ASN A 201 12.48 15.73 9.13
CA ASN A 201 11.82 16.57 8.13
C ASN A 201 11.94 16.00 6.72
N ASN A 202 12.53 14.81 6.59
CA ASN A 202 12.91 14.20 5.34
C ASN A 202 12.17 12.86 5.20
N GLN A 203 11.67 12.61 3.99
CA GLN A 203 10.83 11.47 3.69
C GLN A 203 11.65 10.35 3.07
N HIS A 204 11.77 9.23 3.78
CA HIS A 204 12.53 8.06 3.36
C HIS A 204 11.73 7.05 2.55
N PHE A 205 10.45 7.32 2.25
CA PHE A 205 9.60 6.44 1.46
C PHE A 205 9.03 7.15 0.23
N ALA A 206 8.99 6.42 -0.88
CA ALA A 206 8.28 6.82 -2.09
C ALA A 206 7.16 5.82 -2.40
N VAL A 207 5.91 6.30 -2.51
CA VAL A 207 4.74 5.44 -2.72
C VAL A 207 4.15 5.63 -4.10
N PHE A 208 3.90 4.52 -4.78
CA PHE A 208 3.34 4.44 -6.13
C PHE A 208 2.13 3.53 -6.17
N ARG A 209 1.29 3.71 -7.19
CA ARG A 209 0.19 2.79 -7.52
C ARG A 209 -0.12 2.77 -9.01
N PRO A 210 -0.74 1.72 -9.54
CA PRO A 210 -1.35 1.77 -10.87
C PRO A 210 -2.42 2.86 -10.97
N ILE A 211 -2.63 3.44 -12.16
CA ILE A 211 -3.75 4.36 -12.40
C ILE A 211 -5.07 3.59 -12.25
N PRO A 212 -6.01 4.03 -11.40
CA PRO A 212 -7.31 3.39 -11.28
C PRO A 212 -8.01 3.21 -12.64
N GLY A 213 -8.47 1.99 -12.93
CA GLY A 213 -9.13 1.65 -14.20
C GLY A 213 -8.20 1.29 -15.36
N SER A 214 -6.88 1.41 -15.20
CA SER A 214 -5.90 0.96 -16.21
C SER A 214 -5.74 -0.56 -16.23
N ASN A 215 -5.12 -1.10 -17.30
CA ASN A 215 -4.73 -2.51 -17.38
C ASN A 215 -3.79 -2.90 -16.22
N ASP A 216 -2.90 -1.99 -15.79
CA ASP A 216 -2.02 -2.22 -14.65
C ASP A 216 -2.81 -2.34 -13.34
N ALA A 217 -3.89 -1.57 -13.16
CA ALA A 217 -4.76 -1.70 -11.99
C ALA A 217 -5.60 -2.98 -12.01
N GLN A 218 -5.84 -3.58 -13.18
CA GLN A 218 -6.45 -4.91 -13.29
C GLN A 218 -5.45 -6.01 -12.93
N ARG A 219 -4.19 -5.86 -13.34
CA ARG A 219 -3.10 -6.80 -13.03
C ARG A 219 -2.66 -6.73 -11.56
N PHE A 220 -2.70 -5.54 -10.97
CA PHE A 220 -2.31 -5.25 -9.59
C PHE A 220 -3.43 -4.50 -8.84
N PRO A 221 -4.56 -5.18 -8.55
CA PRO A 221 -5.69 -4.56 -7.88
C PRO A 221 -5.35 -4.23 -6.42
N ASN A 222 -5.71 -3.03 -5.97
CA ASN A 222 -5.50 -2.59 -4.58
C ASN A 222 -4.04 -2.67 -4.13
N THR A 223 -3.11 -2.43 -5.06
CA THR A 223 -1.67 -2.55 -4.83
C THR A 223 -1.01 -1.18 -4.74
N PHE A 224 -0.15 -1.02 -3.72
CA PHE A 224 0.85 0.02 -3.63
C PHE A 224 2.24 -0.57 -3.80
N PHE A 225 3.11 0.17 -4.47
CA PHE A 225 4.54 -0.12 -4.53
C PHE A 225 5.26 0.95 -3.71
N ILE A 226 6.15 0.54 -2.84
CA ILE A 226 6.82 1.44 -1.89
C ILE A 226 8.32 1.22 -2.04
N GLY A 227 9.04 2.30 -2.34
CA GLY A 227 10.49 2.36 -2.28
C GLY A 227 10.94 3.03 -1.00
N ALA A 228 12.12 2.67 -0.52
CA ALA A 228 12.71 3.22 0.68
C ALA A 228 14.16 3.66 0.44
N GLU A 229 14.60 4.61 1.26
CA GLU A 229 15.98 5.13 1.34
C GLU A 229 16.57 4.78 2.71
N ASP A 230 17.69 4.06 2.75
CA ASP A 230 18.31 3.55 3.97
C ASP A 230 19.40 4.48 4.57
N LEU A 231 19.79 5.53 3.85
CA LEU A 231 20.68 6.57 4.34
C LEU A 231 19.94 7.87 4.71
N PRO A 232 20.50 8.71 5.61
CA PRO A 232 20.01 10.07 5.81
C PRO A 232 19.93 10.81 4.46
N LEU A 233 18.81 11.47 4.15
CA LEU A 233 18.58 12.07 2.83
C LEU A 233 19.57 13.20 2.50
N GLY A 234 20.21 13.80 3.51
CA GLY A 234 21.28 14.78 3.29
C GLY A 234 22.54 14.19 2.63
N SER A 235 22.73 12.88 2.73
CA SER A 235 23.88 12.12 2.23
C SER A 235 23.52 10.99 1.28
N SER A 236 22.23 10.72 1.04
CA SER A 236 21.78 9.72 0.08
C SER A 236 21.63 10.28 -1.33
N ASP A 237 21.53 9.38 -2.30
CA ASP A 237 21.36 9.71 -3.71
C ASP A 237 19.89 9.85 -4.14
N LYS A 238 18.92 9.47 -3.28
CA LYS A 238 17.48 9.75 -3.38
C LYS A 238 16.78 9.04 -4.54
N ASP A 239 17.22 7.84 -4.85
CA ASP A 239 16.68 7.01 -5.92
C ASP A 239 15.56 6.05 -5.45
N TYR A 240 15.40 5.87 -4.14
CA TYR A 240 14.45 5.07 -3.38
C TYR A 240 14.39 3.60 -3.83
N ASN A 241 15.50 3.08 -4.37
CA ASN A 241 15.61 1.71 -4.83
C ASN A 241 16.20 0.76 -3.77
N ASP A 242 16.72 1.29 -2.66
CA ASP A 242 17.45 0.53 -1.64
C ASP A 242 16.64 -0.67 -1.19
N MET A 243 15.34 -0.45 -0.94
CA MET A 243 14.36 -1.50 -0.75
C MET A 243 13.04 -1.16 -1.45
N VAL A 244 12.51 -2.11 -2.21
CA VAL A 244 11.20 -1.98 -2.88
C VAL A 244 10.27 -3.11 -2.46
N VAL A 245 9.12 -2.73 -1.90
CA VAL A 245 8.05 -3.65 -1.52
C VAL A 245 6.77 -3.40 -2.30
N ARG A 246 6.00 -4.46 -2.46
CA ARG A 246 4.63 -4.46 -2.97
C ARG A 246 3.67 -4.79 -1.84
N VAL A 247 2.72 -3.90 -1.61
CA VAL A 247 1.65 -4.08 -0.62
C VAL A 247 0.33 -4.21 -1.36
N THR A 248 -0.31 -5.36 -1.23
CA THR A 248 -1.62 -5.64 -1.84
C THR A 248 -2.65 -5.86 -0.75
N ASN A 249 -3.67 -4.99 -0.69
CA ASN A 249 -4.76 -5.17 0.26
C ASN A 249 -5.67 -6.29 -0.21
N LEU A 250 -5.86 -7.30 0.64
CA LEU A 250 -6.68 -8.45 0.29
C LEU A 250 -8.12 -8.17 0.69
N ASN A 251 -9.00 -8.15 -0.32
CA ASN A 251 -10.43 -8.19 -0.05
C ASN A 251 -10.76 -9.55 0.52
N VAL A 252 -11.16 -9.60 1.79
CA VAL A 252 -11.71 -10.83 2.36
C VAL A 252 -13.19 -10.88 1.99
N PRO A 253 -13.63 -11.90 1.22
CA PRO A 253 -15.04 -12.07 0.93
C PRO A 253 -15.83 -12.12 2.24
N ILE A 254 -17.00 -11.49 2.27
CA ILE A 254 -17.93 -11.60 3.39
C ILE A 254 -18.09 -13.09 3.71
N PRO A 255 -17.91 -13.52 4.97
CA PRO A 255 -18.06 -14.91 5.34
C PRO A 255 -19.36 -15.47 4.77
N GLY A 256 -19.30 -16.60 4.07
CA GLY A 256 -20.48 -17.24 3.48
C GLY A 256 -21.60 -17.51 4.51
N SER A 257 -21.25 -17.56 5.79
CA SER A 257 -22.18 -17.61 6.92
C SER A 257 -23.10 -16.38 7.04
N LEU A 258 -22.64 -15.17 6.72
CA LEU A 258 -23.49 -13.97 6.72
C LEU A 258 -24.45 -13.96 5.53
N LEU A 259 -24.00 -14.47 4.37
CA LEU A 259 -24.89 -14.69 3.24
C LEU A 259 -25.93 -15.78 3.56
N LEU A 260 -25.51 -16.87 4.20
CA LEU A 260 -26.40 -17.94 4.66
C LEU A 260 -27.38 -17.45 5.73
N LEU A 261 -26.93 -16.61 6.67
CA LEU A 261 -27.78 -15.96 7.66
C LEU A 261 -28.80 -15.04 6.99
N GLY A 262 -28.36 -14.19 6.06
CA GLY A 262 -29.24 -13.29 5.32
C GLY A 262 -30.29 -14.04 4.50
N THR A 263 -29.88 -15.06 3.75
CA THR A 263 -30.78 -15.90 2.95
C THR A 263 -31.69 -16.75 3.83
N GLY A 264 -31.21 -17.25 4.97
CA GLY A 264 -32.00 -17.97 5.97
C GLY A 264 -33.09 -17.11 6.59
N LEU A 265 -32.77 -15.87 6.99
CA LEU A 265 -33.73 -14.91 7.53
C LEU A 265 -34.78 -14.51 6.48
N LEU A 266 -34.38 -14.30 5.23
CA LEU A 266 -35.29 -14.05 4.11
C LEU A 266 -36.24 -15.25 3.89
N GLY A 267 -35.70 -16.48 3.91
CA GLY A 267 -36.48 -17.71 3.80
C GLY A 267 -37.53 -17.85 4.91
N LEU A 268 -37.14 -17.59 6.16
CA LEU A 268 -38.04 -17.61 7.32
C LEU A 268 -39.10 -16.51 7.24
N GLY A 269 -38.72 -15.29 6.83
CA GLY A 269 -39.65 -14.19 6.61
C GLY A 269 -40.73 -14.54 5.58
N LEU A 270 -40.32 -15.06 4.42
CA LEU A 270 -41.24 -15.49 3.36
C LEU A 270 -42.14 -16.64 3.80
N ALA A 271 -41.62 -17.62 4.55
CA ALA A 271 -42.41 -18.71 5.11
C ALA A 271 -43.45 -18.20 6.13
N GLY A 272 -43.08 -17.25 6.99
CA GLY A 272 -43.98 -16.59 7.94
C GLY A 272 -45.11 -15.81 7.25
N PHE A 273 -44.79 -15.05 6.19
CA PHE A 273 -45.81 -14.34 5.41
C PHE A 273 -46.80 -15.27 4.70
N ARG A 274 -46.34 -16.44 4.21
CA ARG A 274 -47.22 -17.45 3.61
C ARG A 274 -48.19 -18.07 4.62
N ARG A 275 -47.75 -18.33 5.85
CA ARG A 275 -48.60 -18.89 6.91
C ARG A 275 -49.72 -17.92 7.32
N ARG A 276 -49.43 -16.62 7.43
CA ARG A 276 -50.42 -15.60 7.79
C ARG A 276 -51.51 -15.40 6.72
N LYS A 277 -51.23 -15.69 5.44
CA LYS A 277 -52.25 -15.63 4.37
C LYS A 277 -53.21 -16.82 4.34
N LYS A 278 -52.88 -17.94 5.00
CA LYS A 278 -53.78 -19.10 5.14
C LYS A 278 -54.73 -18.99 6.33
N ILE A 279 -54.57 -17.98 7.19
CA ILE A 279 -55.42 -17.71 8.35
C ILE A 279 -56.26 -16.47 8.04
N LYS A 280 -57.19 -16.60 7.09
CA LYS A 280 -58.39 -15.76 6.99
C LYS A 280 -59.53 -16.70 6.58
N PRO A 281 -60.57 -16.87 7.43
CA PRO A 281 -61.79 -17.57 7.05
C PRO A 281 -62.51 -16.84 5.91
#